data_AF-A0A1G6GMQ8-F1
#
_entry.id   AF-A0A1G6GMQ8-F1
#
_cell.length_a   1.000
_cell.length_b   1.000
_cell.length_c   1.000
_cell.angle_alpha   90.00
_cell.angle_beta   90.00
_cell.angle_gamma   90.00
#
_symmetry.space_group_name_H-M   'P 1'
#
loop_
_entity.id
_entity.type
_entity.pdbx_description
1 polymer ?
#
loop_
_entity_poly.entity_id
_entity_poly.type
_entity_poly.pdbx_seq_one_letter_code
_entity_poly.pdbx_strand_id
1 'polypeptide(L)' 'MGLLGNAFSGWHLLLILAVILLLFGAAKLPGLAKGVGESVRILRSESRTPPGAGGERPSSAPAGPDPSS' A
#
# COMPACT_ATOMS: atom_id res chain seq x y z
N MET A 1 -27.01 24.28 -14.07
CA MET A 1 -27.53 23.29 -13.10
C MET A 1 -26.57 22.11 -13.05
N GLY A 2 -25.52 22.21 -12.23
CA GLY A 2 -24.40 21.27 -12.22
C GLY A 2 -24.74 19.97 -11.49
N LEU A 3 -25.19 18.96 -12.23
CA LEU A 3 -25.42 17.61 -11.72
C LEU A 3 -24.16 16.74 -11.68
N LEU A 4 -23.03 17.24 -12.22
CA LEU A 4 -21.76 16.50 -12.35
C LEU A 4 -20.63 17.05 -11.47
N GLY A 5 -20.74 18.30 -10.98
CA GLY A 5 -19.70 18.94 -10.15
C GLY A 5 -19.64 18.42 -8.70
N ASN A 6 -20.74 17.84 -8.20
CA ASN A 6 -20.84 17.35 -6.82
C ASN A 6 -20.52 15.86 -6.65
N ALA A 7 -20.52 15.07 -7.73
CA ALA A 7 -20.32 13.61 -7.66
C ALA A 7 -18.90 13.21 -7.26
N PHE A 8 -17.91 14.08 -7.52
CA PHE A 8 -16.51 13.92 -7.11
C PHE A 8 -16.07 14.95 -6.07
N SER A 9 -17.02 15.67 -5.46
CA SER A 9 -16.68 16.49 -4.30
C SER A 9 -16.26 15.52 -3.21
N GLY A 10 -14.96 15.49 -2.88
CA GLY A 10 -14.35 14.57 -1.91
C GLY A 10 -15.05 14.53 -0.55
N TRP A 11 -15.93 15.49 -0.30
CA TRP A 11 -16.91 15.49 0.78
C TRP A 11 -17.77 14.21 0.85
N HIS A 12 -18.19 13.64 -0.30
CA HIS A 12 -18.94 12.38 -0.31
C HIS A 12 -18.09 11.20 0.13
N LEU A 13 -16.82 11.16 -0.28
CA LEU A 13 -15.89 10.09 0.12
C LEU A 13 -15.65 10.13 1.64
N LEU A 14 -15.53 11.34 2.21
CA LEU A 14 -15.48 11.56 3.66
C LEU A 14 -16.76 11.11 4.36
N LEU A 15 -17.95 11.40 3.81
CA LEU A 15 -19.22 10.93 4.36
C LEU A 15 -19.34 9.41 4.36
N ILE A 16 -18.99 8.76 3.24
CA ILE A 16 -19.02 7.30 3.11
C ILE A 16 -18.03 6.67 4.11
N LEU A 17 -16.82 7.23 4.20
CA LEU A 17 -15.83 6.81 5.19
C LEU A 17 -16.37 6.98 6.61
N ALA A 18 -17.03 8.10 6.93
CA ALA A 18 -17.65 8.33 8.22
C ALA A 18 -18.74 7.31 8.55
N VAL A 19 -19.60 6.95 7.60
CA VAL A 19 -20.63 5.90 7.78
C VAL A 19 -19.98 4.53 8.02
N ILE A 20 -18.93 4.19 7.28
CA ILE A 20 -18.19 2.93 7.49
C ILE A 20 -17.50 2.94 8.87
N LEU A 21 -16.90 4.05 9.30
CA LEU A 21 -16.33 4.21 10.63
C LEU A 21 -17.40 4.06 11.73
N LEU A 22 -18.62 4.53 11.49
CA LEU A 22 -19.71 4.41 12.46
C LEU A 22 -20.20 2.97 12.59
N LEU A 23 -20.26 2.23 11.48
CA LEU A 23 -20.73 0.84 11.46
C LEU A 23 -19.67 -0.16 11.93
N PHE A 24 -18.41 0.04 11.52
CA PHE A 24 -17.29 -0.85 11.87
C PHE A 24 -16.49 -0.38 13.09
N GLY A 25 -16.49 0.92 13.40
CA GLY A 25 -15.62 1.53 14.41
C GLY A 25 -14.24 1.89 13.87
N ALA A 26 -13.66 2.98 14.38
CA ALA A 26 -12.33 3.45 13.98
C ALA A 26 -11.20 2.44 14.23
N ALA A 27 -11.35 1.54 15.21
CA ALA A 27 -10.34 0.53 15.56
C ALA A 27 -10.36 -0.70 14.63
N LYS A 28 -11.48 -1.01 13.97
CA LYS A 28 -11.63 -2.24 13.15
C LYS A 28 -11.19 -2.03 11.70
N LEU A 29 -11.34 -0.82 11.16
CA LEU A 29 -10.86 -0.46 9.83
C LEU A 29 -9.36 -0.71 9.59
N PRO A 30 -8.43 -0.28 10.46
CA PRO A 30 -7.00 -0.53 10.26
C PRO A 30 -6.66 -2.03 10.38
N GLY A 31 -7.40 -2.79 11.19
CA GLY A 31 -7.23 -4.24 11.30
C GLY A 31 -7.60 -4.96 10.00
N LEU A 32 -8.78 -4.64 9.45
CA LEU A 32 -9.24 -5.22 8.17
C LEU A 32 -8.36 -4.79 7.00
N ALA A 33 -7.95 -3.51 6.95
CA ALA A 33 -7.05 -3.01 5.91
C ALA A 33 -5.68 -3.70 5.95
N LYS A 34 -5.13 -3.97 7.13
CA LYS A 34 -3.87 -4.72 7.28
C LYS A 34 -4.01 -6.17 6.78
N GLY A 35 -5.08 -6.86 7.17
CA GLY A 35 -5.32 -8.24 6.72
C GLY A 35 -5.48 -8.36 5.21
N VAL A 36 -6.32 -7.52 4.60
CA VAL A 36 -6.55 -7.51 3.14
C VAL A 36 -5.29 -7.06 2.39
N GLY A 37 -4.58 -6.06 2.90
CA GLY A 37 -3.34 -5.56 2.31
C GLY A 37 -2.24 -6.61 2.25
N GLU A 38 -2.14 -7.46 3.28
CA GLU A 38 -1.19 -8.57 3.32
C GLU A 38 -1.51 -9.64 2.27
N SER A 39 -2.79 -10.05 2.15
CA SER A 39 -3.23 -11.00 1.12
C SER A 39 -3.00 -10.49 -0.31
N VAL A 40 -3.30 -9.22 -0.57
CA VAL A 40 -3.05 -8.59 -1.88
C VAL A 40 -1.55 -8.46 -2.16
N ARG A 41 -0.72 -8.16 -1.15
CA ARG A 41 0.73 -8.11 -1.31
C ARG A 41 1.30 -9.46 -1.69
N ILE A 42 0.85 -10.54 -1.05
CA ILE A 42 1.29 -11.91 -1.35
C ILE A 42 0.91 -12.25 -2.80
N LEU A 43 -0.35 -12.06 -3.19
CA LEU A 43 -0.79 -12.27 -4.58
C LEU A 43 0.00 -11.42 -5.59
N ARG A 44 0.28 -10.15 -5.27
CA ARG A 44 1.04 -9.24 -6.14
C ARG A 44 2.52 -9.61 -6.22
N SER A 45 3.07 -10.18 -5.15
CA SER A 45 4.47 -10.61 -5.09
C SER A 45 4.68 -11.90 -5.88
N GLU A 46 3.72 -12.84 -5.83
CA GLU A 46 3.75 -14.05 -6.66
C GLU A 46 3.47 -13.76 -8.13
N SER A 47 2.53 -12.86 -8.43
CA SER A 47 2.20 -12.47 -9.81
C SER A 47 3.24 -11.52 -10.44
N ARG A 48 4.12 -10.91 -9.64
CA ARG A 48 5.28 -10.15 -10.15
C ARG A 48 6.49 -11.06 -10.32
N THR A 49 6.43 -11.88 -11.37
CA THR A 49 7.62 -12.46 -12.04
C THR A 49 7.76 -11.74 -13.41
N PRO A 50 8.98 -11.39 -13.87
CA PRO A 50 9.29 -10.04 -14.36
C PRO A 50 9.14 -9.84 -15.89
N PRO A 51 9.16 -8.57 -16.35
CA PRO A 51 10.22 -8.21 -17.27
C PRO A 51 11.06 -7.06 -16.69
N GLY A 52 12.31 -7.36 -16.35
CA GLY A 52 13.35 -6.36 -16.06
C GLY A 52 13.42 -5.88 -14.61
N ALA A 53 14.35 -6.48 -13.87
CA ALA A 53 14.97 -6.01 -12.63
C ALA A 53 14.66 -4.57 -12.18
N GLY A 54 13.94 -4.43 -11.07
CA GLY A 54 13.82 -3.18 -10.32
C GLY A 54 13.91 -3.47 -8.83
N GLY A 55 14.97 -2.96 -8.19
CA GLY A 55 15.15 -3.03 -6.74
C GLY A 55 16.63 -3.12 -6.36
N GLU A 56 17.24 -1.96 -6.13
CA GLU A 56 18.60 -1.81 -5.64
C GLU A 56 18.95 -2.81 -4.51
N ARG A 57 20.07 -3.51 -4.69
CA ARG A 57 20.81 -4.07 -3.55
C ARG A 57 21.37 -2.87 -2.77
N PRO A 58 21.03 -2.65 -1.48
CA PRO A 58 21.89 -1.83 -0.66
C PRO A 58 23.20 -2.60 -0.56
N SER A 59 24.18 -2.15 -1.35
CA SER A 59 25.57 -2.58 -1.25
C SER A 59 26.16 -2.02 0.05
N SER A 60 25.69 -2.53 1.17
CA SER A 60 26.38 -2.46 2.46
C SER A 60 27.16 -3.76 2.63
N ALA A 61 28.20 -3.92 1.82
CA ALA A 61 29.33 -4.75 2.15
C ALA A 61 30.54 -3.81 2.12
N PRO A 62 31.09 -3.41 3.27
CA PRO A 62 32.33 -2.64 3.29
C PRO A 62 33.39 -3.56 2.69
N ALA A 63 33.86 -3.22 1.49
CA ALA A 63 35.08 -3.78 0.94
C ALA A 63 36.21 -3.31 1.86
N GLY A 64 36.48 -4.07 2.91
CA GLY A 64 37.75 -4.00 3.61
C GLY A 64 38.84 -4.35 2.60
N PRO A 65 39.84 -3.49 2.40
CA PRO A 65 41.01 -3.86 1.62
C PRO A 65 41.79 -4.94 2.37
N ASP A 66 42.58 -5.70 1.60
CA ASP A 66 43.69 -6.55 2.03
C ASP A 66 43.38 -8.05 2.24
N PRO A 67 43.85 -8.88 1.30
CA PRO A 67 44.63 -10.05 1.69
C PRO A 67 46.03 -9.93 1.07
N SER A 68 46.93 -9.33 1.83
CA SER A 68 48.35 -9.66 1.79
C SER A 68 48.53 -11.05 2.43
N SER A 69 48.73 -12.08 1.60
CA SER A 69 49.36 -13.38 1.95
C SER A 69 49.74 -14.13 0.68
#